data_AF-A0A920QZ92-F1
#
_entry.id   AF-A0A920QZ92-F1
#
_cell.length_a   1.000
_cell.length_b   1.000
_cell.length_c   1.000
_cell.angle_alpha   90.00
_cell.angle_beta   90.00
_cell.angle_gamma   90.00
#
_symmetry.space_group_name_H-M   'P 1'
#
loop_
_entity.id
_entity.type
_entity.pdbx_description
1 polymer ?
#
loop_
_entity_poly.entity_id
_entity_poly.type
_entity_poly.pdbx_seq_one_letter_code
_entity_poly.pdbx_strand_id
1 'polypeptide(L)'
;MLWLVVRRLYKGHAIAGVAASSSHVAEEAVSLIDVKYEVLAPVMTAPQGMEKDAPILLEDLETEELGATLPGPTNVAEHIQHVKGDVEKGFAMQIL
;
A
#
# COMPACT_ATOMS: atom_id res chain seq x y z
N MET A 1 -9.12 0.85 -28.94
CA MET A 1 -7.97 0.17 -28.32
C MET A 1 -7.86 0.70 -26.91
N LEU A 2 -8.35 -0.05 -25.92
CA LEU A 2 -8.47 0.36 -24.53
C LEU A 2 -7.16 -0.04 -23.83
N TRP A 3 -6.33 0.91 -23.44
CA TRP A 3 -5.14 0.62 -22.63
C TRP A 3 -5.59 0.51 -21.17
N LEU A 4 -5.48 -0.67 -20.57
CA LEU A 4 -5.70 -0.85 -19.14
C LEU A 4 -4.49 -0.26 -18.40
N VAL A 5 -4.63 0.93 -17.82
CA VAL A 5 -3.65 1.50 -16.89
C VAL A 5 -3.90 0.87 -15.53
N VAL A 6 -3.05 -0.09 -15.14
CA VAL A 6 -3.18 -0.75 -13.84
C VAL A 6 -1.94 -0.46 -13.00
N ARG A 7 -2.15 0.17 -11.83
CA ARG A 7 -1.06 0.57 -10.94
C ARG A 7 -0.50 -0.65 -10.20
N ARG A 8 0.82 -0.78 -10.15
CA ARG A 8 1.52 -1.82 -9.39
C ARG A 8 2.29 -1.16 -8.26
N LEU A 9 1.96 -1.54 -7.02
CA LEU A 9 2.40 -0.81 -5.82
C LEU A 9 3.74 -1.29 -5.25
N TYR A 10 4.25 -2.45 -5.70
CA TYR A 10 5.50 -3.00 -5.21
C TYR A 10 6.19 -3.89 -6.24
N LYS A 11 7.49 -4.08 -6.07
CA LYS A 11 8.30 -4.97 -6.91
C LYS A 11 7.88 -6.43 -6.70
N GLY A 12 7.56 -7.14 -7.77
CA GLY A 12 7.08 -8.53 -7.73
C GLY A 12 5.55 -8.66 -7.69
N HIS A 13 4.82 -7.55 -7.75
CA HIS A 13 3.38 -7.56 -7.94
C HIS A 13 3.06 -8.18 -9.31
N ALA A 14 2.26 -9.25 -9.33
CA ALA A 14 1.86 -9.93 -10.56
C ALA A 14 1.16 -8.97 -11.53
N ILE A 15 1.58 -8.98 -12.81
CA ILE A 15 0.99 -8.16 -13.87
C ILE A 15 0.13 -8.99 -14.82
N ALA A 16 0.61 -10.17 -15.19
CA ALA A 16 -0.07 -11.10 -16.08
C ALA A 16 0.22 -12.55 -15.65
N GLY A 17 -0.70 -13.46 -15.98
CA GLY A 17 -0.51 -14.90 -15.83
C GLY A 17 -0.59 -15.58 -17.20
N VAL A 18 0.27 -16.58 -17.42
CA VAL A 18 0.29 -17.38 -18.65
C VAL A 18 -0.03 -18.83 -18.29
N ALA A 19 -0.99 -19.42 -18.99
CA ALA A 19 -1.32 -20.84 -18.90
C ALA A 19 -0.91 -21.54 -20.20
N ALA A 20 -0.18 -22.64 -20.09
CA ALA A 20 0.29 -23.43 -21.22
C ALA A 20 0.29 -24.92 -20.89
N SER A 21 0.47 -25.77 -21.90
CA SER A 21 0.51 -27.23 -21.75
C SER A 21 1.76 -27.74 -21.01
N SER A 22 2.81 -26.93 -20.87
CA SER A 22 4.00 -27.23 -20.06
C SER A 22 4.62 -25.95 -19.51
N SER A 23 5.44 -26.07 -18.47
CA SER A 23 6.16 -24.93 -17.87
C SER A 23 7.13 -24.27 -18.86
N HIS A 24 7.80 -25.05 -19.71
CA HIS A 24 8.72 -24.53 -20.71
C HIS A 24 8.01 -23.64 -21.73
N VAL A 25 6.81 -24.04 -22.19
CA VAL A 25 6.01 -23.22 -23.10
C VAL A 25 5.48 -21.95 -22.40
N ALA A 26 5.13 -22.04 -21.12
CA ALA A 26 4.69 -20.87 -20.35
C ALA A 26 5.82 -19.85 -20.16
N GLU A 27 7.06 -20.32 -19.94
CA GLU A 27 8.25 -19.48 -19.77
C GLU A 27 8.64 -18.75 -21.07
N GLU A 28 8.62 -19.47 -22.19
CA GLU A 28 8.79 -18.86 -23.52
C GLU A 28 7.71 -17.80 -23.75
N ALA A 29 6.44 -18.13 -23.51
CA ALA A 29 5.32 -17.22 -23.77
C ALA A 29 5.31 -16.00 -22.83
N VAL A 30 5.71 -16.14 -21.56
CA VAL A 30 5.78 -14.98 -20.64
C VAL A 30 6.88 -14.02 -21.05
N SER A 31 7.97 -14.50 -21.65
CA SER A 31 9.07 -13.65 -22.14
C SER A 31 8.67 -12.73 -23.30
N LEU A 32 7.59 -13.08 -24.02
CA LEU A 32 7.06 -12.29 -25.14
C LEU A 32 6.14 -11.15 -24.69
N ILE A 33 5.77 -11.09 -23.41
CA ILE A 33 4.90 -10.03 -22.90
C ILE A 33 5.72 -8.73 -22.75
N ASP A 34 5.42 -7.74 -23.58
CA ASP A 34 5.93 -6.38 -23.45
C ASP A 34 5.02 -5.55 -22.53
N VAL A 35 5.56 -5.06 -21.41
CA VAL A 35 4.83 -4.23 -20.46
C VAL A 35 5.43 -2.83 -20.42
N LYS A 36 4.60 -1.84 -20.75
CA LYS A 36 4.97 -0.43 -20.67
C LYS A 36 4.58 0.14 -19.32
N TYR A 37 5.55 0.70 -18.61
CA TYR A 37 5.34 1.34 -17.31
C TYR A 37 5.56 2.85 -17.41
N GLU A 38 4.71 3.58 -16.70
CA GLU A 38 5.04 4.92 -16.24
C GLU A 38 5.58 4.79 -14.81
N VAL A 39 6.85 5.13 -14.61
CA VAL A 39 7.51 4.99 -13.31
C VAL A 39 7.14 6.19 -12.44
N LEU A 40 6.57 5.93 -11.28
CA LEU A 40 6.20 6.94 -10.29
C LEU A 40 7.23 6.98 -9.15
N ALA A 41 7.32 8.13 -8.47
CA ALA A 41 8.13 8.26 -7.26
C ALA A 41 7.63 7.29 -6.18
N PRO A 42 8.50 6.44 -5.61
CA PRO A 42 8.07 5.45 -4.65
C PRO A 42 7.92 6.05 -3.24
N VAL A 43 6.95 5.54 -2.49
CA VAL A 43 6.79 5.78 -1.05
C VAL A 43 7.35 4.56 -0.32
N MET A 44 8.42 4.74 0.45
CA MET A 44 9.17 3.61 1.02
C MET A 44 8.98 3.42 2.52
N THR A 45 8.39 4.40 3.20
CA THR A 45 8.21 4.38 4.66
C THR A 45 6.81 4.83 5.04
N ALA A 46 6.30 4.36 6.18
CA ALA A 46 5.00 4.79 6.68
C ALA A 46 4.92 6.31 6.91
N PRO A 47 5.92 6.98 7.53
CA PRO A 47 5.89 8.44 7.67
C PRO A 47 5.77 9.17 6.33
N GLN A 48 6.52 8.75 5.30
CA GLN A 48 6.41 9.32 3.95
C GLN A 48 5.02 9.13 3.36
N GLY A 49 4.38 7.98 3.58
CA GLY A 49 3.02 7.72 3.12
C GLY A 49 1.99 8.60 3.82
N MET A 50 2.24 8.97 5.08
CA MET A 50 1.37 9.82 5.90
C MET A 50 1.51 11.32 5.62
N GLU A 51 2.50 11.73 4.82
CA GLU A 51 2.67 13.14 4.44
C GLU A 51 1.44 13.63 3.64
N LYS A 52 1.08 14.90 3.85
CA LYS A 52 -0.11 15.51 3.22
C LYS A 52 -0.10 15.43 1.68
N ASP A 53 1.09 15.55 1.09
CA ASP A 53 1.29 15.58 -0.36
C ASP A 53 1.80 14.22 -0.90
N ALA A 54 1.77 13.17 -0.08
CA ALA A 54 2.14 11.82 -0.50
C ALA A 54 1.17 11.33 -1.60
N PRO A 55 1.67 10.62 -2.62
CA PRO A 55 0.78 10.01 -3.59
C PRO A 55 -0.10 8.95 -2.89
N ILE A 56 -1.41 9.08 -3.04
CA ILE A 56 -2.37 8.07 -2.59
C ILE A 56 -2.06 6.76 -3.31
N LEU A 57 -1.83 5.68 -2.57
CA LEU A 57 -1.46 4.37 -3.12
C LEU A 57 -2.69 3.54 -3.51
N LEU A 58 -3.74 3.58 -2.68
CA LEU A 58 -4.97 2.83 -2.83
C LEU A 58 -6.14 3.82 -2.87
N GLU A 59 -6.77 3.97 -4.03
CA GLU A 59 -7.83 4.98 -4.26
C GLU A 59 -9.09 4.70 -3.42
N ASP A 60 -9.36 3.42 -3.14
CA ASP A 60 -10.52 2.97 -2.37
C ASP A 60 -10.22 2.78 -0.86
N LEU A 61 -9.00 3.09 -0.41
CA LEU A 61 -8.66 3.01 1.01
C LEU A 61 -9.18 4.24 1.75
N GLU A 62 -9.98 4.00 2.79
CA GLU A 62 -10.43 5.00 3.76
C GLU A 62 -9.85 4.67 5.14
N THR A 63 -9.70 5.67 6.01
CA THR A 63 -9.10 5.47 7.34
C THR A 63 -10.16 5.01 8.32
N GLU A 64 -9.95 3.88 8.97
CA GLU A 64 -10.70 3.48 10.16
C GLU A 64 -10.10 4.15 11.41
N GLU A 65 -10.82 5.11 11.97
CA GLU A 65 -10.39 5.92 13.11
C GLU A 65 -11.27 5.61 14.32
N LEU A 66 -10.74 4.86 15.29
CA LEU A 66 -11.41 4.58 16.58
C LEU A 66 -12.87 4.08 16.43
N GLY A 67 -13.15 3.29 15.38
CA GLY A 67 -14.47 2.73 15.08
C GLY A 67 -15.37 3.59 14.17
N ALA A 68 -14.82 4.63 13.54
CA ALA A 68 -15.49 5.41 12.51
C ALA A 68 -14.62 5.51 11.24
N THR A 69 -15.26 5.38 10.08
CA THR A 69 -14.59 5.56 8.78
C THR A 69 -14.47 7.06 8.44
N LEU A 70 -13.25 7.54 8.21
CA LEU A 70 -13.00 8.88 7.70
C LEU A 70 -13.10 8.88 6.17
N PRO A 71 -13.86 9.83 5.58
CA PRO A 71 -14.13 9.82 4.16
C PRO A 71 -12.91 10.22 3.34
N GLY A 72 -12.73 9.55 2.21
CA GLY A 72 -11.77 9.93 1.17
C GLY A 72 -10.44 9.17 1.23
N PRO A 73 -9.70 9.21 0.11
CA PRO A 73 -8.52 8.38 -0.08
C PRO A 73 -7.40 8.76 0.90
N THR A 74 -6.74 7.74 1.43
CA THR A 74 -5.68 7.87 2.43
C THR A 74 -4.56 6.86 2.21
N ASN A 75 -3.44 7.05 2.89
CA ASN A 75 -2.40 6.02 3.04
C ASN A 75 -2.38 5.44 4.48
N VAL A 76 -3.28 5.87 5.36
CA VAL A 76 -3.45 5.34 6.72
C VAL A 76 -4.68 4.45 6.76
N ALA A 77 -4.47 3.14 6.88
CA ALA A 77 -5.58 2.19 6.89
C ALA A 77 -6.41 2.27 8.17
N GLU A 78 -5.77 2.29 9.33
CA GLU A 78 -6.45 2.24 10.62
C GLU A 78 -5.61 2.94 11.70
N HIS A 79 -6.29 3.65 12.59
CA HIS A 79 -5.73 4.17 13.82
C HIS A 79 -6.43 3.52 15.03
N ILE A 80 -5.65 2.70 15.74
CA ILE A 80 -6.08 2.02 16.96
C ILE A 80 -5.33 2.61 18.14
N GLN A 81 -6.06 3.00 19.19
CA GLN A 81 -5.48 3.45 20.45
C GLN A 81 -5.81 2.48 21.58
N HIS A 82 -4.77 1.92 22.19
CA HIS A 82 -4.89 1.14 23.42
C HIS A 82 -4.51 1.99 24.63
N VAL A 83 -5.47 2.30 25.49
CA VAL A 83 -5.24 3.06 26.73
C VAL A 83 -5.40 2.14 27.94
N LYS A 84 -4.41 2.16 28.84
CA LYS A 84 -4.47 1.43 30.11
C LYS A 84 -3.83 2.26 31.22
N GLY A 85 -4.64 2.67 32.20
CA GLY A 85 -4.18 3.48 33.33
C GLY A 85 -3.93 4.94 32.94
N ASP A 86 -3.18 5.65 33.79
CA ASP A 86 -2.84 7.06 33.63
C ASP A 86 -1.38 7.19 33.19
N VAL A 87 -1.18 7.40 31.89
CA VAL A 87 0.13 7.48 31.25
C VAL A 87 0.94 8.67 31.80
N GLU A 88 0.29 9.82 31.95
CA GLU A 88 0.90 11.04 32.50
C GLU A 88 1.41 10.83 33.92
N LYS A 89 0.59 10.24 34.80
CA LYS A 89 1.05 9.87 36.16
C LYS A 89 2.18 8.85 36.14
N GLY A 90 2.15 7.89 35.21
CA GLY A 90 3.21 6.89 35.03
C GLY A 90 4.56 7.52 34.70
N PHE A 91 4.61 8.48 33.77
CA PHE A 91 5.83 9.22 33.45
C PHE A 91 6.25 10.18 34.57
N ALA A 92 5.30 10.83 35.24
CA ALA A 92 5.59 11.74 36.35
C ALA A 92 6.13 11.02 37.61
N MET A 93 5.80 9.74 37.82
CA MET A 93 6.33 8.92 38.93
C MET A 93 7.75 8.38 38.69
N GLN A 94 8.32 8.60 37.50
CA GLN A 94 9.70 8.26 37.18
C GLN A 94 10.64 9.42 37.58
N ILE A 95 10.73 9.68 38.89
CA ILE A 95 11.72 10.60 39.47
C ILE A 95 12.90 9.75 39.96
N LEU A 96 14.08 10.01 39.38
CA LEU A 96 15.39 9.71 40.01
C LEU A 96 15.58 10.58 41.24
#